data_AF-A0A1B6NUR8-F1
#
_entry.id   AF-A0A1B6NUR8-F1
#
_cell.length_a   1.000
_cell.length_b   1.000
_cell.length_c   1.000
_cell.angle_alpha   90.00
_cell.angle_beta   90.00
_cell.angle_gamma   90.00
#
_symmetry.space_group_name_H-M   'P 1'
#
loop_
_entity.id
_entity.type
_entity.pdbx_description
1 polymer ?
#
loop_
_entity_poly.entity_id
_entity_poly.type
_entity_poly.pdbx_seq_one_letter_code
_entity_poly.pdbx_strand_id
1 'polypeptide(L)'
;MEVTKASIQKAVAKNIISEQQGVDLYSFFQAESQHTPAFTFTHILYYLGGLIAIGAMTLFMNLGWEQFGGLGIIFISLLYAGVGIKLTNSLANKNLIIPAGICATFVVCLTPLAIYGFQQWLGLWPENDAVYRQFHTRVKWLWLYMELGTLVTGMIVAWRYKYPFLIMPIAVTLWYISMDAVMLLIDQAICGIHTHGNSAHKYPCTSACL
;
A
#
# COMPACT_ATOMS: atom_id res chain seq x y z
N MET A 1 -9.21 -10.81 -31.91
CA MET A 1 -8.63 -10.27 -33.15
C MET A 1 -8.38 -8.79 -32.91
N GLU A 2 -7.13 -8.33 -32.84
CA GLU A 2 -6.82 -6.92 -32.56
C GLU A 2 -6.90 -6.09 -33.84
N VAL A 3 -7.83 -5.14 -33.90
CA VAL A 3 -7.94 -4.19 -35.01
C VAL A 3 -6.93 -3.08 -34.80
N THR A 4 -5.79 -3.17 -35.49
CA THR A 4 -4.72 -2.16 -35.42
C THR A 4 -4.91 -1.06 -36.46
N LYS A 5 -4.38 0.14 -36.21
CA LYS A 5 -4.40 1.26 -37.19
C LYS A 5 -3.90 0.84 -38.58
N ALA A 6 -2.87 0.00 -38.62
CA ALA A 6 -2.31 -0.54 -39.86
C ALA A 6 -3.30 -1.45 -40.63
N SER A 7 -4.14 -2.20 -39.93
CA SER A 7 -5.17 -3.04 -40.58
C SER A 7 -6.28 -2.20 -41.24
N ILE A 8 -6.69 -1.10 -40.60
CA ILE A 8 -7.66 -0.14 -41.15
C ILE A 8 -7.06 0.57 -42.38
N GLN A 9 -5.81 1.01 -42.31
CA GLN A 9 -5.11 1.61 -43.45
C GLN A 9 -4.97 0.64 -44.64
N LYS A 10 -4.74 -0.66 -44.39
CA LYS A 10 -4.75 -1.68 -45.45
C LYS A 10 -6.13 -1.83 -46.09
N ALA A 11 -7.22 -1.68 -45.33
CA ALA A 11 -8.58 -1.74 -45.88
C ALA A 11 -8.90 -0.50 -46.74
N VAL A 12 -8.45 0.69 -46.32
CA VAL A 12 -8.52 1.92 -47.14
C VAL A 12 -7.71 1.77 -48.42
N ALA A 13 -6.47 1.28 -48.34
CA ALA A 13 -5.60 1.07 -49.50
C ALA A 13 -6.16 0.05 -50.50
N LYS A 14 -6.97 -0.92 -50.04
CA LYS A 14 -7.70 -1.87 -50.89
C LYS A 14 -9.04 -1.35 -51.40
N ASN A 15 -9.39 -0.09 -51.12
CA ASN A 15 -10.69 0.51 -51.43
C ASN A 15 -11.89 -0.29 -50.90
N ILE A 16 -11.71 -1.03 -49.79
CA ILE A 16 -12.80 -1.74 -49.11
C ILE A 16 -13.67 -0.72 -48.34
N ILE A 17 -13.02 0.32 -47.80
CA ILE A 17 -13.64 1.45 -47.10
C ILE A 17 -13.02 2.76 -47.60
N SER A 18 -13.76 3.86 -47.50
CA SER A 18 -13.23 5.20 -47.79
C SER A 18 -12.26 5.68 -46.71
N GLU A 19 -11.43 6.67 -47.03
CA GLU A 19 -10.50 7.30 -46.08
C GLU A 19 -11.25 7.90 -44.88
N GLN A 20 -12.37 8.59 -45.13
CA GLN A 20 -13.22 9.16 -44.09
C GLN A 20 -13.78 8.07 -43.15
N GLN A 21 -14.31 6.98 -43.70
CA GLN A 21 -14.78 5.85 -42.92
C GLN A 21 -13.64 5.19 -42.11
N GLY A 22 -12.42 5.16 -42.65
CA GLY A 22 -11.25 4.65 -41.93
C GLY A 22 -10.90 5.50 -40.70
N VAL A 23 -10.99 6.83 -40.80
CA VAL A 23 -10.78 7.75 -39.68
C VAL A 23 -11.86 7.59 -38.62
N ASP A 24 -13.13 7.56 -39.04
CA ASP A 24 -14.27 7.40 -38.14
C ASP A 24 -14.20 6.06 -37.39
N LEU A 25 -13.90 4.98 -38.11
CA LEU A 25 -13.77 3.64 -37.54
C LEU A 25 -12.59 3.53 -36.56
N TYR A 26 -11.46 4.16 -36.88
CA TYR A 26 -10.32 4.22 -35.96
C TYR A 26 -10.66 4.99 -34.69
N SER A 27 -11.38 6.11 -34.79
CA SER A 27 -11.81 6.88 -33.63
C SER A 27 -12.83 6.14 -32.76
N PHE A 28 -13.77 5.42 -33.38
CA PHE A 28 -14.72 4.54 -32.70
C PHE A 28 -14.00 3.45 -31.88
N PHE A 29 -13.11 2.67 -32.50
CA PHE A 29 -12.38 1.63 -31.80
C PHE A 29 -11.42 2.18 -30.74
N GLN A 30 -10.86 3.36 -30.96
CA GLN A 30 -10.03 4.01 -29.94
C GLN A 30 -10.86 4.39 -28.71
N ALA A 31 -12.09 4.92 -28.90
CA ALA A 31 -13.01 5.21 -27.81
C ALA A 31 -13.44 3.92 -27.08
N GLU A 32 -13.68 2.83 -27.80
CA GLU A 32 -14.02 1.53 -27.20
C GLU A 32 -12.84 0.93 -26.41
N SER A 33 -11.62 1.09 -26.93
CA SER A 33 -10.39 0.54 -26.33
C SER A 33 -9.91 1.27 -25.09
N GLN A 34 -10.38 2.51 -24.83
CA GLN A 34 -10.03 3.24 -23.59
C GLN A 34 -10.44 2.49 -22.32
N HIS A 35 -11.39 1.56 -22.42
CA HIS A 35 -11.87 0.77 -21.29
C HIS A 35 -11.26 -0.64 -21.21
N THR A 36 -10.39 -1.03 -22.15
CA THR A 36 -9.85 -2.40 -22.22
C THR A 36 -8.45 -2.47 -21.59
N PRO A 37 -8.25 -3.21 -20.48
CA PRO A 37 -6.92 -3.39 -19.90
C PRO A 37 -6.03 -4.19 -20.84
N ALA A 38 -5.08 -3.55 -21.51
CA ALA A 38 -4.11 -4.22 -22.37
C ALA A 38 -2.80 -4.52 -21.62
N PHE A 39 -2.25 -5.71 -21.82
CA PHE A 39 -0.95 -6.10 -21.27
C PHE A 39 0.18 -5.57 -22.17
N THR A 40 0.35 -4.25 -22.19
CA THR A 40 1.37 -3.57 -23.00
C THR A 40 2.69 -3.50 -22.24
N PHE A 41 3.83 -3.60 -22.95
CA PHE A 41 5.17 -3.45 -22.36
C PHE A 41 5.32 -2.19 -21.50
N THR A 42 4.72 -1.07 -21.92
CA THR A 42 4.70 0.18 -21.15
C THR A 42 4.02 0.04 -19.79
N HIS A 43 2.92 -0.71 -19.70
CA HIS A 43 2.25 -0.97 -18.41
C HIS A 43 3.12 -1.84 -17.50
N ILE A 44 3.83 -2.82 -18.07
CA ILE A 44 4.80 -3.64 -17.32
C ILE A 44 5.90 -2.75 -16.72
N LEU A 45 6.46 -1.83 -17.52
CA LEU A 45 7.48 -0.89 -17.05
C LEU A 45 6.95 0.02 -15.94
N TYR A 46 5.70 0.48 -16.05
CA TYR A 46 5.08 1.26 -14.97
C TYR A 46 4.95 0.45 -13.70
N TYR A 47 4.34 -0.73 -13.73
CA TYR A 47 4.18 -1.56 -12.53
C TYR A 47 5.52 -1.99 -11.93
N LEU A 48 6.48 -2.38 -12.77
CA LEU A 48 7.83 -2.75 -12.33
C LEU A 48 8.52 -1.58 -11.65
N GLY A 49 8.52 -0.39 -12.27
CA GLY A 49 9.11 0.81 -11.68
C GLY A 49 8.42 1.22 -10.37
N GLY A 50 7.09 1.10 -10.31
CA GLY A 50 6.31 1.36 -9.11
C GLY A 50 6.67 0.41 -7.96
N LEU A 51 6.76 -0.89 -8.24
CA LEU A 51 7.15 -1.90 -7.26
C LEU A 51 8.59 -1.72 -6.79
N ILE A 52 9.51 -1.36 -7.70
CA ILE A 52 10.90 -1.03 -7.34
C ILE A 52 10.93 0.20 -6.42
N ALA A 53 10.13 1.24 -6.70
CA ALA A 53 10.09 2.43 -5.85
C ALA A 53 9.56 2.10 -4.44
N ILE A 54 8.49 1.32 -4.33
CA ILE A 54 7.94 0.87 -3.05
C ILE A 54 8.96 -0.03 -2.31
N GLY A 55 9.58 -0.98 -3.00
CA GLY A 55 10.57 -1.88 -2.41
C GLY A 55 11.85 -1.17 -1.96
N ALA A 56 12.35 -0.24 -2.77
CA ALA A 56 13.49 0.59 -2.43
C ALA A 56 13.19 1.44 -1.18
N MET A 57 12.00 2.06 -1.12
CA MET A 57 11.57 2.79 0.06
C MET A 57 11.61 1.91 1.32
N THR A 58 11.07 0.69 1.27
CA THR A 58 11.10 -0.25 2.40
C THR A 58 12.53 -0.60 2.83
N LEU A 59 13.42 -0.88 1.88
CA LEU A 59 14.81 -1.26 2.18
C LEU A 59 15.65 -0.08 2.70
N PHE A 60 15.63 1.06 2.00
CA PHE A 60 16.43 2.22 2.37
C PHE A 60 15.96 2.88 3.67
N MET A 61 14.68 2.75 4.02
CA MET A 61 14.20 3.25 5.31
C MET A 61 14.77 2.44 6.47
N ASN A 62 14.80 1.11 6.42
CA ASN A 62 15.46 0.31 7.47
C ASN A 62 16.91 0.76 7.76
N LEU A 63 17.64 1.22 6.74
CA LEU A 63 19.01 1.73 6.88
C LEU A 63 19.08 3.21 7.29
N GLY A 64 18.14 4.03 6.82
CA GLY A 64 18.09 5.47 7.13
C GLY A 64 17.62 5.79 8.55
N TRP A 65 17.00 4.84 9.25
CA TRP A 65 16.42 5.04 10.58
C TRP A 65 17.42 5.49 11.64
N GLU A 66 18.66 4.96 11.62
CA GLU A 66 19.69 5.35 12.58
C GLU A 66 20.18 6.79 12.40
N GLN A 67 20.03 7.36 11.21
CA GLN A 67 20.54 8.71 10.90
C GLN A 67 19.53 9.84 11.10
N PHE A 68 18.24 9.61 10.85
CA PHE A 68 17.25 10.71 10.77
C PHE A 68 16.38 10.88 12.03
N GLY A 69 16.26 9.84 12.87
CA GLY A 69 15.36 9.85 14.03
C GLY A 69 13.87 10.00 13.67
N GLY A 70 12.99 9.99 14.68
CA GLY A 70 11.53 9.99 14.48
C GLY A 70 10.99 11.20 13.69
N LEU A 71 11.44 12.41 14.00
CA LEU A 71 11.02 13.64 13.30
C LEU A 71 11.47 13.68 11.84
N GLY A 72 12.68 13.22 11.54
CA GLY A 72 13.18 13.19 10.17
C GLY A 72 12.34 12.26 9.29
N ILE A 73 11.93 11.11 9.83
CA ILE A 73 11.06 10.16 9.14
C ILE A 73 9.69 10.77 8.83
N ILE A 74 9.07 11.50 9.79
CA ILE A 74 7.80 12.19 9.56
C ILE A 74 7.93 13.21 8.42
N PHE A 75 8.98 14.04 8.46
CA PHE A 75 9.18 15.09 7.46
C PHE A 75 9.36 14.50 6.05
N ILE A 76 10.21 13.49 5.91
CA ILE A 76 10.43 12.80 4.62
C ILE A 76 9.12 12.16 4.13
N SER A 77 8.38 11.51 5.02
CA SER A 77 7.11 10.87 4.67
C SER A 77 6.07 11.88 4.18
N LEU A 78 5.94 13.03 4.85
CA LEU A 78 5.02 14.10 4.43
C LEU A 78 5.45 14.75 3.12
N LEU A 79 6.75 14.97 2.93
CA LEU A 79 7.30 15.52 1.69
C LEU A 79 7.01 14.59 0.50
N TYR A 80 7.31 13.30 0.64
CA TYR A 80 7.00 12.32 -0.40
C TYR A 80 5.52 12.11 -0.61
N ALA A 81 4.69 12.16 0.44
CA ALA A 81 3.24 12.12 0.29
C ALA A 81 2.73 13.30 -0.53
N GLY A 82 3.22 14.53 -0.25
CA GLY A 82 2.87 15.73 -1.01
C GLY A 82 3.26 15.63 -2.49
N VAL A 83 4.49 15.20 -2.77
CA VAL A 83 4.97 14.97 -4.14
C VAL A 83 4.15 13.88 -4.84
N GLY A 84 3.90 12.76 -4.16
CA GLY A 84 3.12 11.64 -4.69
C GLY A 84 1.68 12.02 -5.03
N ILE A 85 1.00 12.80 -4.18
CA ILE A 85 -0.35 13.33 -4.44
C ILE A 85 -0.33 14.30 -5.63
N LYS A 86 0.65 15.20 -5.69
CA LYS A 86 0.79 16.13 -6.81
C LYS A 86 0.99 15.39 -8.14
N LEU A 87 1.85 14.38 -8.15
CA LEU A 87 2.07 13.52 -9.32
C LEU A 87 0.80 12.75 -9.69
N THR A 88 0.12 12.15 -8.71
CA THR A 88 -1.14 11.45 -8.91
C THR A 88 -2.16 12.33 -9.63
N ASN A 89 -2.37 13.55 -9.13
CA ASN A 89 -3.31 14.50 -9.73
C ASN A 89 -2.87 14.97 -11.13
N SER A 90 -1.58 15.25 -11.31
CA SER A 90 -1.03 15.65 -12.62
C SER A 90 -1.18 14.56 -13.67
N LEU A 91 -0.92 13.31 -13.30
CA LEU A 91 -1.05 12.14 -14.19
C LEU A 91 -2.52 11.81 -14.47
N ALA A 92 -3.39 11.94 -13.46
CA ALA A 92 -4.83 11.77 -13.61
C ALA A 92 -5.41 12.78 -14.62
N ASN A 93 -5.00 14.06 -14.53
CA ASN A 93 -5.41 15.11 -15.48
C ASN A 93 -4.94 14.84 -16.92
N LYS A 94 -3.90 14.02 -17.10
CA LYS A 94 -3.39 13.59 -18.41
C LYS A 94 -3.99 12.26 -18.89
N ASN A 95 -5.02 11.75 -18.21
CA ASN A 95 -5.64 10.44 -18.47
C ASN A 95 -4.66 9.25 -18.32
N LEU A 96 -3.56 9.42 -17.57
CA LEU A 96 -2.59 8.35 -17.29
C LEU A 96 -2.94 7.63 -15.99
N ILE A 97 -4.02 6.84 -16.05
CA ILE A 97 -4.65 6.19 -14.88
C ILE A 97 -3.71 5.22 -14.17
N ILE A 98 -2.93 4.43 -14.91
CA ILE A 98 -2.01 3.44 -14.35
C ILE A 98 -0.90 4.08 -13.51
N PRO A 99 -0.07 5.00 -14.05
CA PRO A 99 0.98 5.62 -13.25
C PRO A 99 0.41 6.52 -12.14
N ALA A 100 -0.77 7.14 -12.34
CA ALA A 100 -1.46 7.84 -11.25
C ALA A 100 -1.81 6.89 -10.09
N GLY A 101 -2.33 5.68 -10.40
CA GLY A 101 -2.61 4.64 -9.41
C GLY A 101 -1.38 4.17 -8.64
N ILE A 102 -0.24 4.07 -9.31
CA ILE A 102 1.05 3.72 -8.67
C ILE A 102 1.49 4.82 -7.71
N CYS A 103 1.46 6.09 -8.13
CA CYS A 103 1.80 7.21 -7.26
C CYS A 103 0.86 7.28 -6.03
N ALA A 104 -0.44 7.09 -6.22
CA ALA A 104 -1.41 7.06 -5.12
C ALA A 104 -1.11 5.92 -4.14
N THR A 105 -0.76 4.74 -4.66
CA THR A 105 -0.44 3.56 -3.86
C THR A 105 0.85 3.77 -3.07
N PHE A 106 1.86 4.37 -3.69
CA PHE A 106 3.09 4.78 -3.02
C PHE A 106 2.81 5.70 -1.82
N VAL A 107 1.88 6.66 -1.97
CA VAL A 107 1.45 7.52 -0.86
C VAL A 107 0.83 6.71 0.29
N VAL A 108 -0.03 5.73 -0.02
CA VAL A 108 -0.60 4.85 1.02
C VAL A 108 0.50 4.07 1.74
N CYS A 109 1.50 3.56 1.02
CA CYS A 109 2.63 2.83 1.59
C CYS A 109 3.56 3.69 2.47
N LEU A 110 3.47 5.03 2.42
CA LEU A 110 4.18 5.93 3.34
C LEU A 110 3.49 6.08 4.70
N THR A 111 2.22 5.72 4.80
CA THR A 111 1.43 5.84 6.05
C THR A 111 2.06 5.14 7.26
N PRO A 112 2.44 3.85 7.19
CA PRO A 112 2.99 3.17 8.36
C PRO A 112 4.31 3.82 8.79
N LEU A 113 5.10 4.32 7.84
CA LEU A 113 6.35 5.04 8.10
C LEU A 113 6.11 6.38 8.81
N ALA A 114 5.10 7.14 8.40
CA ALA A 114 4.73 8.38 9.07
C ALA A 114 4.27 8.14 10.51
N ILE A 115 3.44 7.11 10.73
CA ILE A 115 2.98 6.71 12.06
C ILE A 115 4.15 6.22 12.92
N TYR A 116 5.03 5.40 12.36
CA TYR A 116 6.25 4.95 13.02
C TYR A 116 7.11 6.13 13.47
N GLY A 117 7.41 7.08 12.57
CA GLY A 117 8.18 8.27 12.89
C GLY A 117 7.54 9.10 14.02
N PHE A 118 6.21 9.18 14.03
CA PHE A 118 5.45 9.84 15.09
C PHE A 118 5.55 9.09 16.43
N GLN A 119 5.41 7.76 16.42
CA GLN A 119 5.59 6.94 17.62
C GLN A 119 7.00 7.02 18.19
N GLN A 120 8.02 7.06 17.32
CA GLN A 120 9.42 7.27 17.68
C GLN A 120 9.64 8.65 18.30
N TRP A 121 9.09 9.70 17.71
CA TRP A 121 9.20 11.05 18.25
C TRP A 121 8.55 11.18 19.64
N LEU A 122 7.44 10.48 19.88
CA LEU A 122 6.79 10.43 21.19
C LEU A 122 7.52 9.54 22.21
N GLY A 123 8.63 8.88 21.84
CA GLY A 123 9.34 7.96 22.72
C GLY A 123 8.51 6.73 23.12
N LEU A 124 7.53 6.34 22.30
CA LEU A 124 6.64 5.21 22.61
C LEU A 124 7.34 3.85 22.46
N TRP A 125 8.44 3.82 21.70
CA TRP A 125 9.25 2.63 21.48
C TRP A 125 10.21 2.40 22.66
N PRO A 126 10.26 1.18 23.22
CA PRO A 126 11.06 0.89 24.41
C PRO A 126 12.58 0.98 24.14
N GLU A 127 13.31 1.59 25.06
CA GLU A 127 14.77 1.52 25.14
C GLU A 127 15.19 0.11 25.63
N ASN A 128 16.41 -0.32 25.28
CA ASN A 128 16.94 -1.70 25.28
C ASN A 128 16.83 -2.54 26.59
N ASP A 129 16.20 -2.06 27.66
CA ASP A 129 16.17 -2.71 28.99
C ASP A 129 14.84 -3.40 29.33
N ALA A 130 13.88 -3.48 28.40
CA ALA A 130 12.61 -4.18 28.65
C ALA A 130 12.77 -5.71 28.57
N VAL A 131 12.27 -6.42 29.59
CA VAL A 131 12.14 -7.88 29.60
C VAL A 131 11.50 -8.35 28.29
N TYR A 132 12.15 -9.29 27.59
CA TYR A 132 11.85 -9.76 26.23
C TYR A 132 10.34 -9.96 25.93
N ARG A 133 9.54 -10.37 26.92
CA ARG A 133 8.09 -10.53 26.78
C ARG A 133 7.29 -9.24 26.70
N GLN A 134 7.55 -8.29 27.60
CA GLN A 134 6.87 -6.99 27.57
C GLN A 134 7.24 -6.20 26.31
N PHE A 135 8.46 -6.42 25.82
CA PHE A 135 8.91 -5.91 24.52
C PHE A 135 7.97 -6.39 23.39
N HIS A 136 7.74 -7.70 23.25
CA HIS A 136 6.87 -8.24 22.20
C HIS A 136 5.42 -7.76 22.33
N THR A 137 4.85 -7.71 23.53
CA THR A 137 3.45 -7.27 23.69
C THR A 137 3.29 -5.78 23.33
N ARG A 138 4.18 -4.91 23.82
CA ARG A 138 4.11 -3.47 23.51
C ARG A 138 4.34 -3.21 22.03
N VAL A 139 5.33 -3.87 21.43
CA VAL A 139 5.64 -3.74 19.99
C VAL A 139 4.46 -4.19 19.12
N LYS A 140 3.76 -5.28 19.47
CA LYS A 140 2.53 -5.71 18.77
C LYS A 140 1.47 -4.59 18.70
N TRP A 141 1.24 -3.86 19.80
CA TRP A 141 0.29 -2.74 19.79
C TRP A 141 0.74 -1.55 18.93
N LEU A 142 2.04 -1.20 18.96
CA LEU A 142 2.57 -0.16 18.09
C LEU A 142 2.45 -0.52 16.60
N TRP A 143 2.66 -1.80 16.27
CA TRP A 143 2.46 -2.34 14.92
C TRP A 143 1.01 -2.26 14.47
N LEU A 144 0.07 -2.70 15.32
CA LEU A 144 -1.36 -2.62 15.02
C LEU A 144 -1.83 -1.19 14.69
N TYR A 145 -1.31 -0.16 15.37
CA TYR A 145 -1.64 1.23 15.04
C TYR A 145 -1.16 1.64 13.63
N MET A 146 0.02 1.16 13.20
CA MET A 146 0.53 1.42 11.85
C MET A 146 -0.34 0.75 10.80
N GLU A 147 -0.79 -0.48 11.06
CA GLU A 147 -1.69 -1.22 10.16
C GLU A 147 -3.06 -0.54 10.05
N LEU A 148 -3.68 -0.21 11.18
CA LEU A 148 -4.97 0.49 11.20
C LEU A 148 -4.90 1.85 10.51
N GLY A 149 -3.84 2.61 10.76
CA GLY A 149 -3.66 3.89 10.08
C GLY A 149 -3.46 3.73 8.58
N THR A 150 -2.70 2.71 8.15
CA THR A 150 -2.52 2.38 6.73
C THR A 150 -3.84 1.96 6.08
N LEU A 151 -4.66 1.18 6.77
CA LEU A 151 -5.99 0.78 6.31
C LEU A 151 -6.90 1.99 6.12
N VAL A 152 -6.95 2.89 7.10
CA VAL A 152 -7.75 4.13 7.03
C VAL A 152 -7.29 5.01 5.87
N THR A 153 -5.98 5.27 5.75
CA THR A 153 -5.45 6.05 4.62
C THR A 153 -5.71 5.37 3.29
N GLY A 154 -5.51 4.06 3.21
CA GLY A 154 -5.81 3.25 2.03
C GLY A 154 -7.26 3.38 1.60
N MET A 155 -8.21 3.28 2.54
CA MET A 155 -9.64 3.48 2.27
C MET A 155 -9.96 4.89 1.79
N ILE A 156 -9.39 5.93 2.42
CA ILE A 156 -9.61 7.34 2.02
C ILE A 156 -9.10 7.58 0.60
N VAL A 157 -7.87 7.14 0.30
CA VAL A 157 -7.25 7.31 -1.03
C VAL A 157 -7.98 6.48 -2.08
N ALA A 158 -8.35 5.23 -1.76
CA ALA A 158 -9.15 4.37 -2.64
C ALA A 158 -10.53 4.97 -2.94
N TRP A 159 -11.20 5.54 -1.93
CA TRP A 159 -12.48 6.21 -2.14
C TRP A 159 -12.36 7.45 -3.03
N ARG A 160 -11.27 8.22 -2.88
CA ARG A 160 -11.02 9.46 -3.62
C ARG A 160 -10.59 9.25 -5.08
N TYR A 161 -9.79 8.21 -5.35
CA TYR A 161 -9.15 7.99 -6.65
C TYR A 161 -9.66 6.76 -7.40
N LYS A 162 -10.18 5.74 -6.69
CA LYS A 162 -10.81 4.52 -7.25
C LYS A 162 -9.93 3.74 -8.23
N TYR A 163 -8.61 3.76 -8.04
CA TYR A 163 -7.67 3.01 -8.86
C TYR A 163 -7.56 1.55 -8.40
N PRO A 164 -7.60 0.55 -9.30
CA PRO A 164 -7.51 -0.87 -8.94
C PRO A 164 -6.23 -1.24 -8.18
N PHE A 165 -5.11 -0.57 -8.49
CA PHE A 165 -3.82 -0.85 -7.86
C PHE A 165 -3.80 -0.52 -6.35
N LEU A 166 -4.67 0.39 -5.88
CA LEU A 166 -4.80 0.74 -4.46
C LEU A 166 -5.35 -0.40 -3.60
N ILE A 167 -5.96 -1.42 -4.22
CA ILE A 167 -6.41 -2.62 -3.50
C ILE A 167 -5.23 -3.41 -2.96
N MET A 168 -4.05 -3.34 -3.60
CA MET A 168 -2.87 -4.08 -3.18
C MET A 168 -2.45 -3.78 -1.73
N PRO A 169 -2.16 -2.52 -1.32
CA PRO A 169 -1.80 -2.24 0.06
C PRO A 169 -2.95 -2.55 1.04
N ILE A 170 -4.21 -2.35 0.65
CA ILE A 170 -5.36 -2.68 1.51
C ILE A 170 -5.41 -4.19 1.79
N ALA A 171 -5.25 -5.02 0.76
CA ALA A 171 -5.26 -6.47 0.89
C ALA A 171 -4.09 -6.96 1.76
N VAL A 172 -2.90 -6.39 1.56
CA VAL A 172 -1.71 -6.70 2.37
C VAL A 172 -1.94 -6.31 3.82
N THR A 173 -2.45 -5.10 4.09
CA THR A 173 -2.74 -4.64 5.46
C THR A 173 -3.82 -5.49 6.14
N LEU A 174 -4.88 -5.88 5.42
CA LEU A 174 -5.91 -6.76 5.98
C LEU A 174 -5.36 -8.15 6.31
N TRP A 175 -4.44 -8.68 5.50
CA TRP A 175 -3.76 -9.93 5.78
C TRP A 175 -2.91 -9.84 7.06
N TYR A 176 -2.15 -8.75 7.22
CA TYR A 176 -1.38 -8.48 8.43
C TYR A 176 -2.27 -8.37 9.68
N ILE A 177 -3.35 -7.57 9.62
CA ILE A 177 -4.33 -7.45 10.72
C ILE A 177 -4.93 -8.82 11.08
N SER A 178 -5.15 -9.69 10.09
CA SER A 178 -5.61 -11.06 10.35
C SER A 178 -4.59 -11.89 11.13
N MET A 179 -3.29 -11.74 10.88
CA MET A 179 -2.26 -12.44 11.67
C MET A 179 -2.20 -11.89 13.10
N ASP A 180 -2.26 -10.58 13.25
CA ASP A 180 -2.26 -9.91 14.56
C ASP A 180 -3.47 -10.30 15.41
N ALA A 181 -4.66 -10.40 14.79
CA ALA A 181 -5.88 -10.85 15.45
C ALA A 181 -5.77 -12.29 15.98
N VAL A 182 -5.18 -13.20 15.21
CA VAL A 182 -4.97 -14.59 15.64
C VAL A 182 -4.02 -14.65 16.84
N MET A 183 -2.92 -13.89 16.82
CA MET A 183 -1.99 -13.84 17.94
C MET A 183 -2.63 -13.30 19.21
N LEU A 184 -3.45 -12.25 19.11
CA LEU A 184 -4.20 -11.71 20.25
C LEU A 184 -5.19 -12.73 20.83
N LEU A 185 -5.91 -13.46 19.98
CA LEU A 185 -6.87 -14.48 20.43
C LEU A 185 -6.18 -15.65 21.15
N ILE A 186 -5.03 -16.11 20.64
CA ILE A 186 -4.25 -17.19 21.26
C ILE A 186 -3.70 -16.75 22.62
N ASP A 187 -3.15 -15.54 22.72
CA ASP A 187 -2.64 -14.98 23.98
C ASP A 187 -3.75 -14.92 25.05
N GLN A 188 -4.98 -14.55 24.66
CA GLN A 188 -6.14 -14.55 25.56
C GLN A 188 -6.61 -15.96 25.95
N ALA A 189 -6.62 -16.91 25.01
CA ALA A 189 -7.02 -18.29 25.26
C ALA A 189 -6.08 -18.98 26.26
N ILE A 190 -4.77 -18.80 26.12
CA ILE A 190 -3.76 -19.37 27.03
C ILE A 190 -3.90 -18.77 28.43
N CYS A 191 -4.14 -17.46 28.54
CA CYS A 191 -4.34 -16.78 29.84
C CYS A 191 -5.66 -17.21 30.51
N GLY A 192 -6.74 -17.40 29.74
CA GLY A 192 -8.04 -17.88 30.24
C GLY A 192 -8.00 -19.31 30.78
N ILE A 193 -7.23 -20.21 30.15
CA ILE A 193 -7.08 -21.61 30.61
C ILE A 193 -6.39 -21.69 31.98
N HIS A 194 -5.43 -20.81 32.27
CA HIS A 194 -4.77 -20.76 33.58
C HIS A 194 -5.68 -20.28 34.73
N THR A 195 -6.79 -19.59 34.44
CA THR A 195 -7.72 -19.11 35.49
C THR A 195 -8.71 -20.19 35.97
N HIS A 196 -8.89 -21.26 35.22
CA HIS A 196 -9.78 -22.38 35.59
C HIS A 196 -9.03 -23.62 36.12
N GLY A 197 -7.70 -23.63 36.08
CA GLY A 197 -6.85 -24.69 36.62
C GLY A 197 -6.20 -24.31 37.95
N ASN A 198 -6.85 -24.71 39.04
CA ASN A 198 -6.31 -24.83 40.40
C ASN A 198 -6.08 -23.53 41.21
N SER A 199 -6.93 -23.39 42.23
CA SER A 199 -6.94 -22.37 43.27
C SER A 199 -5.75 -22.46 44.24
N ALA A 200 -4.52 -22.21 43.79
CA ALA A 200 -3.38 -22.13 44.71
C ALA A 200 -2.18 -21.36 44.15
N HIS A 201 -2.37 -20.15 43.63
CA HIS A 201 -1.41 -19.04 43.73
C HIS A 201 -1.96 -17.80 43.01
N LYS A 202 -2.39 -16.80 43.79
CA LYS A 202 -2.65 -15.44 43.30
C LYS A 202 -1.29 -14.77 43.03
N TYR A 203 -0.73 -15.00 41.85
CA TYR A 203 0.17 -14.02 41.25
C TYR A 203 -0.66 -13.14 40.33
N PRO A 204 -0.49 -11.80 40.34
CA PRO A 204 -1.09 -10.97 39.30
C PRO A 204 -0.61 -11.47 37.94
N CYS A 205 -1.50 -11.56 36.95
CA CYS A 205 -1.26 -12.06 35.59
C CYS A 205 -0.18 -11.30 34.78
N THR A 206 0.67 -10.51 35.43
CA THR A 206 1.86 -9.85 34.87
C THR A 206 3.14 -10.67 35.00
N SER A 207 3.18 -11.76 35.79
CA SER A 207 4.45 -12.45 36.12
C SER A 207 4.53 -13.94 35.77
N ALA A 208 3.53 -14.55 35.12
CA ALA A 208 3.52 -16.01 34.93
C ALA A 208 2.92 -16.51 33.60
N CYS A 209 3.17 -15.80 32.51
CA CYS A 209 3.30 -16.48 31.23
C CYS A 209 4.75 -16.21 30.80
N LEU A 210 5.53 -17.28 30.58
CA LEU A 210 7.00 -17.30 30.52
C LEU A 210 7.70 -16.97 29.20
#